data_AF-B1BPR6-F1
#
_entry.id   AF-B1BPR6-F1
#
_cell.length_a   1.000
_cell.length_b   1.000
_cell.length_c   1.000
_cell.angle_alpha   90.00
_cell.angle_beta   90.00
_cell.angle_gamma   90.00
#
_symmetry.space_group_name_H-M   'P 1'
#
loop_
_entity.id
_entity.type
_entity.pdbx_description
1 polymer ?
#
loop_
_entity_poly.entity_id
_entity_poly.type
_entity_poly.pdbx_seq_one_letter_code
_entity_poly.pdbx_strand_id
1 'polypeptide(L)'
;MEHYGFFNGDQEYGQEEFSRYFDSIYQSGISVNDDGELSFNVYGAGNTLTVGKGFAIIKGFYLYNDSEKTITLDKDPNYDRIDRLVIRLNISTSKVSLEIKKGVAGSNPTAPSLQRDNLIYELGLAEIKVSRSGSNYIKDERYSFRTCGAIRPKNLSEFNDMIKGFTEQFEVWFNSQQSKGWRNIFIQDNIPDQEIPGAIWIKTLT
;
A
#
# COMPACT_ATOMS: atom_id res chain seq x y z
N MET A 1 -13.10 2.16 28.76
CA MET A 1 -12.88 3.54 29.20
C MET A 1 -13.08 4.44 28.00
N GLU A 2 -13.81 5.54 28.15
CA GLU A 2 -14.08 6.48 27.06
C GLU A 2 -13.00 7.57 27.02
N HIS A 3 -12.66 8.04 25.82
CA HIS A 3 -11.66 9.09 25.60
C HIS A 3 -12.23 10.16 24.67
N TYR A 4 -12.01 11.44 24.99
CA TYR A 4 -12.42 12.63 24.20
C TYR A 4 -11.33 13.71 24.28
N GLY A 5 -11.30 14.66 23.35
CA GLY A 5 -10.26 15.69 23.31
C GLY A 5 -10.40 16.69 22.16
N PHE A 6 -9.36 17.51 22.00
CA PHE A 6 -9.22 18.67 21.11
C PHE A 6 -10.10 19.88 21.46
N PHE A 7 -10.33 20.13 22.74
CA PHE A 7 -11.02 21.34 23.24
C PHE A 7 -10.01 22.45 23.60
N ASN A 8 -10.42 23.70 23.39
CA ASN A 8 -9.62 24.94 23.42
C ASN A 8 -8.52 25.01 24.52
N GLY A 9 -7.31 24.53 24.22
CA GLY A 9 -6.03 24.96 24.82
C GLY A 9 -5.76 24.56 26.27
N ASP A 10 -6.76 24.20 27.07
CA ASP A 10 -6.59 23.87 28.50
C ASP A 10 -6.06 22.45 28.73
N GLN A 11 -6.08 21.60 27.70
CA GLN A 11 -5.63 20.21 27.76
C GLN A 11 -4.35 19.99 26.94
N GLU A 12 -3.36 19.37 27.57
CA GLU A 12 -2.19 18.81 26.91
C GLU A 12 -2.54 17.42 26.34
N TYR A 13 -2.12 17.15 25.11
CA TYR A 13 -2.32 15.86 24.44
C TYR A 13 -0.98 15.17 24.24
N GLY A 14 -0.91 13.92 24.67
CA GLY A 14 0.30 13.11 24.58
C GLY A 14 0.37 12.27 23.31
N GLN A 15 1.45 11.49 23.22
CA GLN A 15 1.69 10.53 22.16
C GLN A 15 0.54 9.54 21.98
N GLU A 16 -0.05 9.07 23.09
CA GLU A 16 -1.13 8.08 23.06
C GLU A 16 -2.42 8.64 22.45
N GLU A 17 -2.79 9.87 22.78
CA GLU A 17 -3.96 10.55 22.20
C GLU A 17 -3.81 10.73 20.70
N PHE A 18 -2.68 11.28 20.24
CA PHE A 18 -2.45 11.53 18.83
C PHE A 18 -2.32 10.23 18.02
N SER A 19 -1.53 9.27 18.49
CA SER A 19 -1.38 7.99 17.79
C SER A 19 -2.70 7.23 17.70
N ARG A 20 -3.50 7.20 18.77
CA ARG A 20 -4.85 6.61 18.76
C ARG A 20 -5.75 7.33 17.76
N TYR A 21 -5.75 8.66 17.76
CA TYR A 21 -6.58 9.45 16.85
C TYR A 21 -6.20 9.21 15.38
N PHE A 22 -4.93 9.35 15.02
CA PHE A 22 -4.48 9.13 13.64
C PHE A 22 -4.57 7.66 13.19
N ASP A 23 -4.30 6.69 14.08
CA ASP A 23 -4.52 5.27 13.75
C ASP A 23 -6.02 4.98 13.61
N SER A 24 -6.93 5.75 14.20
CA SER A 24 -8.37 5.52 13.97
C SER A 24 -8.82 5.97 12.57
N ILE A 25 -8.14 6.96 11.99
CA ILE A 25 -8.53 7.60 10.72
C ILE A 25 -7.73 7.08 9.53
N TYR A 26 -6.45 6.74 9.69
CA TYR A 26 -5.58 6.36 8.58
C TYR A 26 -4.96 4.97 8.75
N GLN A 27 -4.99 4.17 7.68
CA GLN A 27 -4.14 3.00 7.57
C GLN A 27 -2.68 3.42 7.47
N SER A 28 -1.80 2.54 7.97
CA SER A 28 -0.36 2.77 7.84
C SER A 28 0.08 2.70 6.38
N GLY A 29 1.00 3.59 6.00
CA GLY A 29 1.51 3.73 4.64
C GLY A 29 2.38 4.97 4.48
N ILE A 30 2.75 5.25 3.23
CA ILE A 30 3.53 6.44 2.83
C ILE A 30 2.68 7.42 2.01
N SER A 31 3.09 8.68 1.97
CA SER A 31 2.40 9.72 1.20
C SER A 31 2.53 9.48 -0.31
N VAL A 32 1.54 9.96 -1.04
CA VAL A 32 1.56 10.11 -2.50
C VAL A 32 1.91 11.57 -2.78
N ASN A 33 2.85 11.82 -3.68
CA ASN A 33 3.25 13.16 -4.11
C ASN A 33 2.23 13.73 -5.12
N ASP A 34 2.36 15.02 -5.46
CA ASP A 34 1.45 15.71 -6.39
C ASP A 34 1.44 15.11 -7.81
N ASP A 35 2.52 14.43 -8.21
CA ASP A 35 2.64 13.72 -9.48
C ASP A 35 2.00 12.31 -9.47
N GLY A 36 1.44 11.88 -8.33
CA GLY A 36 0.83 10.57 -8.16
C GLY A 36 1.82 9.46 -7.76
N GLU A 37 3.12 9.75 -7.68
CA GLU A 37 4.12 8.77 -7.26
C GLU A 37 4.19 8.65 -5.74
N LEU A 38 4.49 7.44 -5.25
CA LEU A 38 4.72 7.23 -3.83
C LEU A 38 6.03 7.92 -3.39
N SER A 39 6.02 8.50 -2.19
CA SER A 39 7.22 9.11 -1.60
C SER A 39 8.28 8.06 -1.19
N PHE A 40 9.39 8.51 -0.59
CA PHE A 40 10.52 7.65 -0.21
C PHE A 40 11.07 6.80 -1.37
N ASN A 41 11.26 7.42 -2.55
CA ASN A 41 11.88 6.75 -3.69
C ASN A 41 13.23 6.13 -3.31
N VAL A 42 13.50 4.93 -3.81
CA VAL A 42 14.68 4.16 -3.43
C VAL A 42 15.58 3.97 -4.63
N TYR A 43 16.82 4.45 -4.53
CA TYR A 43 17.82 4.37 -5.59
C TYR A 43 19.08 3.68 -5.10
N GLY A 44 19.67 2.80 -5.91
CA GLY A 44 20.91 2.10 -5.57
C GLY A 44 22.05 2.56 -6.47
N ALA A 45 23.19 2.90 -5.87
CA ALA A 45 24.42 3.25 -6.59
C ALA A 45 25.63 2.56 -5.93
N GLY A 46 26.23 1.58 -6.60
CA GLY A 46 27.33 0.81 -6.04
C GLY A 46 26.92 0.12 -4.73
N ASN A 47 27.55 0.51 -3.61
CA ASN A 47 27.27 -0.02 -2.27
C ASN A 47 26.41 0.93 -1.42
N THR A 48 25.81 1.97 -1.99
CA THR A 48 24.92 2.87 -1.27
C THR A 48 23.49 2.76 -1.78
N LEU A 49 22.56 2.97 -0.85
CA LEU A 49 21.14 3.09 -1.08
C LEU A 49 20.72 4.50 -0.68
N THR A 50 20.15 5.26 -1.60
CA THR A 50 19.58 6.57 -1.32
C THR A 50 18.07 6.45 -1.22
N VAL A 51 17.51 6.94 -0.11
CA VAL A 51 16.07 7.03 0.12
C VAL A 51 15.66 8.50 0.01
N GLY A 52 14.69 8.77 -0.86
CA GLY A 52 14.17 10.10 -1.08
C GLY A 52 13.39 10.67 0.10
N LYS A 53 12.97 11.92 -0.07
CA LYS A 53 12.08 12.62 0.85
C LYS A 53 10.72 11.92 0.92
N GLY A 54 10.01 12.10 2.03
CA GLY A 54 8.66 11.57 2.16
C GLY A 54 8.04 11.73 3.52
N PHE A 55 6.77 11.37 3.59
CA PHE A 55 6.00 11.34 4.82
C PHE A 55 5.32 9.98 4.98
N ALA A 56 5.35 9.41 6.17
CA ALA A 56 4.72 8.13 6.47
C ALA A 56 3.87 8.25 7.72
N ILE A 57 2.75 7.52 7.75
CA ILE A 57 1.99 7.25 8.96
C ILE A 57 2.10 5.76 9.25
N ILE A 58 2.43 5.41 10.48
CA ILE A 58 2.61 4.03 10.93
C ILE A 58 1.97 3.88 12.31
N LYS A 59 0.84 3.16 12.37
CA LYS A 59 0.01 3.00 13.58
C LYS A 59 -0.28 4.33 14.30
N GLY A 60 -0.54 5.39 13.53
CA GLY A 60 -0.81 6.73 14.04
C GLY A 60 0.42 7.56 14.43
N PHE A 61 1.61 6.97 14.42
CA PHE A 61 2.89 7.68 14.50
C PHE A 61 3.29 8.16 13.11
N TYR A 62 4.20 9.12 13.02
CA TYR A 62 4.68 9.62 11.73
C TYR A 62 6.20 9.58 11.59
N LEU A 63 6.64 9.50 10.34
CA LEU A 63 7.99 9.83 9.94
C LEU A 63 7.92 10.89 8.85
N TYR A 64 8.63 11.99 9.06
CA TYR A 64 8.86 12.99 8.03
C TYR A 64 10.34 13.03 7.70
N ASN A 65 10.68 12.87 6.43
CA ASN A 65 12.04 12.93 5.91
C ASN A 65 12.09 14.04 4.85
N ASP A 66 12.73 15.15 5.18
CA ASP A 66 12.78 16.38 4.37
C ASP A 66 13.96 16.45 3.39
N SER A 67 14.87 15.47 3.48
CA SER A 67 16.12 15.36 2.75
C SER A 67 16.38 13.92 2.33
N GLU A 68 17.26 13.71 1.35
CA GLU A 68 17.66 12.36 0.97
C GLU A 68 18.50 11.71 2.07
N LYS A 69 18.23 10.43 2.35
CA LYS A 69 18.99 9.63 3.31
C LYS A 69 19.80 8.56 2.59
N THR A 70 21.12 8.65 2.70
CA THR A 70 22.02 7.62 2.19
C THR A 70 22.31 6.56 3.25
N ILE A 71 22.24 5.30 2.84
CA ILE A 71 22.53 4.14 3.68
C ILE A 71 23.58 3.29 2.97
N THR A 72 24.68 2.98 3.66
CA THR A 72 25.71 2.07 3.14
C THR A 72 25.28 0.62 3.33
N LEU A 73 25.43 -0.17 2.28
CA LEU A 73 25.13 -1.59 2.26
C LEU A 73 26.42 -2.39 2.43
N ASP A 74 26.47 -3.20 3.49
CA ASP A 74 27.58 -4.12 3.70
C ASP A 74 27.39 -5.38 2.88
N LYS A 75 28.41 -5.77 2.12
CA LYS A 75 28.43 -7.01 1.35
C LYS A 75 28.94 -8.17 2.19
N ASP A 76 28.30 -9.32 2.05
CA ASP A 76 28.85 -10.57 2.54
C ASP A 76 29.98 -11.03 1.59
N PRO A 77 31.11 -11.54 2.11
CA PRO A 77 32.26 -11.91 1.28
C PRO A 77 32.01 -13.12 0.39
N ASN A 78 31.08 -14.01 0.77
CA ASN A 78 30.95 -15.33 0.18
C ASN A 78 29.63 -15.52 -0.58
N TYR A 79 28.55 -14.90 -0.11
CA TYR A 79 27.20 -15.15 -0.65
C TYR A 79 26.41 -13.86 -0.93
N ASP A 80 25.45 -13.96 -1.83
CA ASP A 80 24.44 -12.91 -1.98
C ASP A 80 23.54 -12.90 -0.73
N ARG A 81 22.97 -11.73 -0.43
CA ARG A 81 22.00 -11.53 0.66
C ARG A 81 20.83 -10.70 0.15
N ILE A 82 19.63 -10.96 0.66
CA ILE A 82 18.48 -10.09 0.40
C ILE A 82 18.16 -9.34 1.69
N ASP A 83 18.37 -8.04 1.68
CA ASP A 83 17.99 -7.14 2.76
C ASP A 83 16.65 -6.48 2.45
N ARG A 84 15.99 -5.90 3.45
CA ARG A 84 14.76 -5.14 3.26
C ARG A 84 14.90 -3.75 3.89
N LEU A 85 14.65 -2.71 3.10
CA LEU A 85 14.52 -1.34 3.59
C LEU A 85 13.13 -1.17 4.18
N VAL A 86 13.08 -0.75 5.45
CA VAL A 86 11.83 -0.59 6.19
C VAL A 86 11.71 0.79 6.82
N ILE A 87 10.47 1.26 6.96
CA ILE A 87 10.12 2.25 7.98
C ILE A 87 9.71 1.46 9.22
N ARG A 88 10.49 1.59 10.29
CA ARG A 88 10.27 0.88 11.56
C ARG A 88 9.76 1.85 12.61
N LEU A 89 8.59 1.55 13.15
CA LEU A 89 8.13 2.06 14.45
C LEU A 89 8.63 1.12 15.54
N ASN A 90 9.32 1.66 16.54
CA ASN A 90 9.67 0.95 17.77
C ASN A 90 9.13 1.72 18.96
N ILE A 91 8.10 1.15 19.60
CA ILE A 91 7.40 1.74 20.75
C ILE A 91 8.32 1.81 21.96
N SER A 92 9.20 0.83 22.16
CA SER A 92 10.09 0.76 23.33
C SER A 92 11.11 1.89 23.36
N THR A 93 11.48 2.41 22.19
CA THR A 93 12.44 3.51 22.03
C THR A 93 11.78 4.82 21.57
N SER A 94 10.45 4.86 21.48
CA SER A 94 9.67 6.00 20.95
C SER A 94 10.23 6.55 19.65
N LYS A 95 10.54 5.67 18.68
CA LYS A 95 11.25 6.04 17.46
C LYS A 95 10.57 5.49 16.22
N VAL A 96 10.45 6.34 15.20
CA VAL A 96 10.19 5.92 13.82
C VAL A 96 11.43 6.20 12.97
N SER A 97 11.96 5.19 12.27
CA SER A 97 13.18 5.34 11.47
C SER A 97 13.18 4.52 10.18
N LEU A 98 13.89 5.04 9.17
CA LEU A 98 14.33 4.28 8.00
C LEU A 98 15.52 3.38 8.38
N GLU A 99 15.35 2.07 8.22
CA GLU A 99 16.33 1.05 8.60
C GLU A 99 16.48 -0.05 7.55
N ILE A 100 17.69 -0.60 7.46
CA ILE A 100 17.95 -1.83 6.69
C ILE A 100 17.82 -3.02 7.63
N LYS A 101 16.84 -3.86 7.36
CA LYS A 101 16.72 -5.18 7.97
C LYS A 101 17.54 -6.16 7.16
N LYS A 102 18.63 -6.67 7.74
CA LYS A 102 19.51 -7.63 7.06
C LYS A 102 18.84 -9.00 6.95
N GLY A 103 18.95 -9.63 5.78
CA GLY A 103 18.56 -11.03 5.61
C GLY A 103 19.66 -12.00 6.02
N VAL A 104 19.51 -13.25 5.61
CA VAL A 104 20.53 -14.29 5.78
C VAL A 104 21.24 -14.51 4.45
N ALA A 105 22.57 -14.43 4.45
CA ALA A 105 23.37 -14.67 3.26
C ALA A 105 23.45 -16.18 2.96
N GLY A 106 23.34 -16.56 1.69
CA GLY A 106 23.41 -17.97 1.28
C GLY A 106 23.23 -18.15 -0.22
N SER A 107 23.32 -19.40 -0.68
CA SER A 107 23.12 -19.74 -2.11
C SER A 107 21.70 -19.46 -2.60
N ASN A 108 20.71 -19.52 -1.69
CA ASN A 108 19.31 -19.16 -1.93
C ASN A 108 18.89 -18.13 -0.87
N PRO A 109 19.31 -16.86 -0.99
CA PRO A 109 19.02 -15.86 0.03
C PRO A 109 17.52 -15.53 0.05
N THR A 110 16.98 -15.30 1.24
CA THR A 110 15.57 -14.95 1.46
C THR A 110 15.44 -13.60 2.13
N ALA A 111 14.48 -12.78 1.69
CA ALA A 111 14.20 -11.49 2.31
C ALA A 111 13.71 -11.68 3.76
N PRO A 112 14.15 -10.83 4.71
CA PRO A 112 13.65 -10.89 6.08
C PRO A 112 12.19 -10.47 6.14
N SER A 113 11.37 -11.18 6.91
CA SER A 113 9.96 -10.83 7.12
C SER A 113 9.80 -9.50 7.84
N LEU A 114 8.69 -8.80 7.57
CA LEU A 114 8.30 -7.62 8.33
C LEU A 114 7.84 -8.03 9.73
N GLN A 115 8.34 -7.34 10.74
CA GLN A 115 7.88 -7.45 12.11
C GLN A 115 6.68 -6.53 12.31
N ARG A 116 5.57 -7.10 12.78
CA ARG A 116 4.31 -6.40 13.05
C ARG A 116 3.68 -6.99 14.28
N ASP A 117 4.19 -6.58 15.43
CA ASP A 117 3.71 -6.95 16.76
C ASP A 117 3.42 -5.69 17.59
N ASN A 118 3.24 -5.86 18.90
CA ASN A 118 2.87 -4.77 19.80
C ASN A 118 4.01 -3.79 20.09
N LEU A 119 5.27 -4.18 19.85
CA LEU A 119 6.46 -3.36 20.14
C LEU A 119 7.04 -2.74 18.88
N ILE A 120 7.05 -3.52 17.79
CA ILE A 120 7.63 -3.11 16.51
C ILE A 120 6.61 -3.30 15.40
N TYR A 121 6.45 -2.26 14.59
CA TYR A 121 5.66 -2.31 13.37
C TYR A 121 6.49 -1.80 12.20
N GLU A 122 6.53 -2.56 11.10
CA GLU A 122 7.35 -2.26 9.93
C GLU A 122 6.52 -2.14 8.65
N LEU A 123 6.86 -1.13 7.83
CA LEU A 123 6.45 -0.98 6.44
C LEU A 123 7.66 -1.27 5.53
N GLY A 124 7.51 -2.18 4.56
CA GLY A 124 8.57 -2.55 3.62
C GLY A 124 8.59 -1.66 2.39
N LEU A 125 9.64 -0.86 2.21
CA LEU A 125 9.80 0.02 1.06
C LEU A 125 10.39 -0.73 -0.14
N ALA A 126 11.42 -1.54 0.08
CA ALA A 126 12.05 -2.30 -0.99
C ALA A 126 12.81 -3.52 -0.46
N GLU A 127 12.90 -4.56 -1.28
CA GLU A 127 13.88 -5.64 -1.12
C GLU A 127 15.14 -5.27 -1.90
N ILE A 128 16.30 -5.47 -1.29
CA ILE A 128 17.60 -5.17 -1.87
C ILE A 128 18.38 -6.46 -1.93
N LYS A 129 18.56 -6.99 -3.13
CA LYS A 129 19.53 -8.05 -3.37
C LYS A 129 20.93 -7.44 -3.35
N VAL A 130 21.62 -7.62 -2.24
CA VAL A 130 23.01 -7.24 -2.05
C VAL A 130 23.88 -8.36 -2.62
N SER A 131 24.42 -8.12 -3.81
CA SER A 131 25.25 -9.09 -4.51
C SER A 131 26.64 -9.14 -3.89
N ARG A 132 27.21 -10.34 -3.67
CA ARG A 132 28.61 -10.49 -3.18
C ARG A 132 29.62 -9.82 -4.13
N SER A 133 29.33 -9.90 -5.42
CA SER A 133 30.11 -9.33 -6.52
C SER A 133 29.15 -8.76 -7.56
N GLY A 134 29.34 -7.50 -7.94
CA GLY A 134 28.50 -6.81 -8.93
C GLY A 134 27.49 -5.83 -8.33
N SER A 135 26.48 -5.52 -9.14
CA SER A 135 25.44 -4.53 -8.85
C SER A 135 24.35 -5.07 -7.94
N ASN A 136 23.80 -4.20 -7.11
CA ASN A 136 22.63 -4.52 -6.30
C ASN A 136 21.36 -4.42 -7.15
N TYR A 137 20.37 -5.24 -6.83
CA TYR A 137 19.05 -5.19 -7.45
C TYR A 137 18.01 -4.75 -6.40
N ILE A 138 17.17 -3.79 -6.77
CA ILE A 138 16.14 -3.22 -5.91
C ILE A 138 14.79 -3.64 -6.47
N LYS A 139 13.98 -4.29 -5.63
CA LYS A 139 12.60 -4.60 -5.91
C LYS A 139 11.72 -3.71 -5.06
N ASP A 140 10.94 -2.87 -5.72
CA ASP A 140 10.03 -1.93 -5.06
C ASP A 140 8.87 -2.68 -4.38
N GLU A 141 8.65 -2.42 -3.10
CA GLU A 141 7.54 -2.97 -2.32
C GLU A 141 6.52 -1.89 -1.90
N ARG A 142 6.73 -0.62 -2.26
CA ARG A 142 5.91 0.52 -1.86
C ARG A 142 4.47 0.42 -2.32
N TYR A 143 4.26 -0.07 -3.55
CA TYR A 143 2.94 -0.15 -4.18
C TYR A 143 2.04 -1.26 -3.62
N SER A 144 2.57 -2.17 -2.79
CA SER A 144 1.76 -3.24 -2.19
C SER A 144 1.26 -2.85 -0.81
N PHE A 145 -0.06 -2.86 -0.62
CA PHE A 145 -0.69 -2.57 0.68
C PHE A 145 -0.37 -3.62 1.75
N ARG A 146 0.17 -4.79 1.37
CA ARG A 146 0.58 -5.85 2.30
C ARG A 146 1.93 -5.54 2.94
N THR A 147 2.81 -4.84 2.22
CA THR A 147 4.18 -4.49 2.66
C THR A 147 4.27 -3.04 3.14
N CYS A 148 3.80 -2.09 2.34
CA CYS A 148 3.79 -0.66 2.66
C CYS A 148 2.45 -0.02 2.27
N GLY A 149 2.27 0.30 0.98
CA GLY A 149 1.09 0.97 0.45
C GLY A 149 1.03 2.46 0.78
N ALA A 150 0.10 3.15 0.12
CA ALA A 150 -0.20 4.54 0.45
C ALA A 150 -0.93 4.68 1.79
N ILE A 151 -0.74 5.83 2.44
CA ILE A 151 -1.65 6.32 3.48
C ILE A 151 -3.05 6.38 2.88
N ARG A 152 -4.03 5.79 3.56
CA ARG A 152 -5.41 5.70 3.09
C ARG A 152 -6.38 5.76 4.26
N PRO A 153 -7.57 6.35 4.11
CA PRO A 153 -8.55 6.39 5.18
C PRO A 153 -8.93 4.97 5.65
N LYS A 154 -9.14 4.81 6.95
CA LYS A 154 -9.84 3.66 7.53
C LYS A 154 -11.33 3.86 7.34
N ASN A 155 -12.03 2.74 7.15
CA ASN A 155 -13.49 2.71 7.05
C ASN A 155 -14.06 3.62 5.94
N LEU A 156 -13.92 3.16 4.69
CA LEU A 156 -14.57 3.77 3.53
C LEU A 156 -15.99 3.22 3.34
N SER A 157 -16.72 2.84 4.39
CA SER A 157 -18.03 2.18 4.27
C SER A 157 -19.01 3.01 3.44
N GLU A 158 -19.18 4.30 3.76
CA GLU A 158 -20.07 5.19 2.99
C GLU A 158 -19.64 5.32 1.52
N PHE A 159 -18.33 5.39 1.25
CA PHE A 159 -17.81 5.44 -0.12
C PHE A 159 -18.05 4.11 -0.85
N ASN A 160 -17.83 2.98 -0.18
CA ASN A 160 -18.08 1.65 -0.74
C ASN A 160 -19.58 1.46 -1.03
N ASP A 161 -20.45 1.90 -0.13
CA ASP A 161 -21.90 1.88 -0.30
C ASP A 161 -22.34 2.79 -1.46
N MET A 162 -21.73 3.98 -1.59
CA MET A 162 -21.94 4.87 -2.74
C MET A 162 -21.55 4.19 -4.06
N ILE A 163 -20.36 3.59 -4.15
CA ILE A 163 -19.92 2.88 -5.35
C ILE A 163 -20.85 1.70 -5.66
N LYS A 164 -21.26 0.95 -4.65
CA LYS A 164 -22.24 -0.13 -4.81
C LYS A 164 -23.57 0.40 -5.38
N GLY A 165 -24.07 1.51 -4.85
CA GLY A 165 -25.28 2.17 -5.37
C GLY A 165 -25.14 2.61 -6.83
N PHE A 166 -23.97 3.13 -7.23
CA PHE A 166 -23.71 3.44 -8.64
C PHE A 166 -23.69 2.20 -9.52
N THR A 167 -23.10 1.10 -9.06
CA THR A 167 -23.14 -0.19 -9.77
C THR A 167 -24.58 -0.68 -9.92
N GLU A 168 -25.39 -0.65 -8.86
CA GLU A 168 -26.80 -1.07 -8.92
C GLU A 168 -27.62 -0.23 -9.91
N GLN A 169 -27.45 1.11 -9.89
CA GLN A 169 -28.12 1.99 -10.85
C GLN A 169 -27.68 1.72 -12.29
N PHE A 170 -26.38 1.51 -12.50
CA PHE A 170 -25.85 1.15 -13.81
C PHE A 170 -26.42 -0.19 -14.28
N GLU A 171 -26.47 -1.21 -13.43
CA GLU A 171 -27.04 -2.52 -13.77
C GLU A 171 -28.54 -2.43 -14.08
N VAL A 172 -29.32 -1.68 -13.28
CA VAL A 172 -30.75 -1.46 -13.56
C VAL A 172 -30.93 -0.77 -14.90
N TRP A 173 -30.18 0.30 -15.16
CA TRP A 173 -30.22 0.99 -16.45
C TRP A 173 -29.77 0.06 -17.59
N PHE A 174 -28.65 -0.64 -17.45
CA PHE A 174 -28.07 -1.52 -18.47
C PHE A 174 -29.05 -2.63 -18.83
N ASN A 175 -29.63 -3.31 -17.84
CA ASN A 175 -30.68 -4.30 -18.02
C ASN A 175 -31.94 -3.71 -18.69
N SER A 176 -32.29 -2.44 -18.41
CA SER A 176 -33.40 -1.76 -19.09
C SER A 176 -33.13 -1.42 -20.57
N GLN A 177 -31.85 -1.28 -20.96
CA GLN A 177 -31.44 -1.03 -22.33
C GLN A 177 -31.26 -2.30 -23.15
N GLN A 178 -31.08 -3.45 -22.49
CA GLN A 178 -31.13 -4.74 -23.17
C GLN A 178 -32.45 -4.83 -23.94
N SER A 179 -32.36 -5.25 -25.20
CA SER A 179 -33.44 -5.28 -26.19
C SER A 179 -34.08 -3.94 -26.65
N LYS A 180 -33.57 -2.77 -26.24
CA LYS A 180 -34.12 -1.45 -26.65
C LYS A 180 -33.17 -0.57 -27.49
N GLY A 181 -31.93 -1.02 -27.68
CA GLY A 181 -30.95 -0.32 -28.52
C GLY A 181 -31.14 -0.54 -30.02
N TRP A 182 -30.36 0.15 -30.85
CA TRP A 182 -30.39 -0.02 -32.32
C TRP A 182 -29.89 -1.40 -32.78
N ARG A 183 -29.15 -2.09 -31.90
CA ARG A 183 -28.81 -3.52 -32.00
C ARG A 183 -29.07 -4.17 -30.65
N ASN A 184 -29.87 -5.22 -30.64
CA ASN A 184 -30.21 -5.94 -29.40
C ASN A 184 -29.10 -6.95 -29.08
N ILE A 185 -28.67 -7.01 -27.82
CA ILE A 185 -27.82 -8.10 -27.32
C ILE A 185 -28.69 -8.96 -26.40
N PHE A 186 -28.77 -10.25 -26.70
CA PHE A 186 -29.50 -11.23 -25.90
C PHE A 186 -28.52 -12.21 -25.26
N ILE A 187 -28.62 -12.45 -23.95
CA ILE A 187 -27.78 -13.39 -23.21
C ILE A 187 -28.68 -14.39 -22.48
N GLN A 188 -28.90 -15.56 -23.07
CA GLN A 188 -29.86 -16.58 -22.60
C GLN A 188 -29.64 -17.92 -23.31
N ASP A 189 -30.13 -19.01 -22.72
CA ASP A 189 -29.95 -20.39 -23.23
C ASP A 189 -30.74 -20.67 -24.52
N ASN A 190 -31.92 -20.06 -24.65
CA ASN A 190 -32.84 -20.26 -25.76
C ASN A 190 -32.71 -19.16 -26.81
N ILE A 191 -33.03 -19.47 -28.06
CA ILE A 191 -33.06 -18.48 -29.16
C ILE A 191 -34.04 -17.35 -28.80
N PRO A 192 -33.70 -16.06 -28.99
CA PRO A 192 -34.60 -14.96 -28.69
C PRO A 192 -35.83 -14.92 -29.62
N ASP A 193 -37.05 -14.87 -29.05
CA ASP A 193 -38.30 -14.88 -29.82
C ASP A 193 -38.60 -13.56 -30.57
N GLN A 194 -37.87 -12.48 -30.27
CA GLN A 194 -38.07 -11.13 -30.84
C GLN A 194 -36.76 -10.55 -31.39
N GLU A 195 -36.08 -11.31 -32.25
CA GLU A 195 -34.87 -10.86 -32.91
C GLU A 195 -35.14 -9.76 -33.95
N ILE A 196 -34.35 -8.68 -33.90
CA ILE A 196 -34.33 -7.64 -34.93
C ILE A 196 -33.09 -7.82 -35.82
N PRO A 197 -33.16 -7.50 -37.13
CA PRO A 197 -32.00 -7.59 -38.01
C PRO A 197 -30.77 -6.85 -37.45
N GLY A 198 -29.66 -7.56 -37.28
CA GLY A 198 -28.43 -7.01 -36.71
C GLY A 198 -28.26 -7.14 -35.20
N ALA A 199 -29.17 -7.85 -34.52
CA ALA A 199 -29.01 -8.29 -33.13
C ALA A 199 -27.90 -9.34 -32.97
N ILE A 200 -27.34 -9.42 -31.75
CA ILE A 200 -26.33 -10.39 -31.34
C ILE A 200 -26.92 -11.25 -30.23
N TRP A 201 -26.84 -12.57 -30.38
CA TRP A 201 -27.23 -13.52 -29.33
C TRP A 201 -25.99 -14.25 -28.81
N ILE A 202 -25.81 -14.23 -27.49
CA ILE A 202 -24.76 -14.96 -26.77
C ILE A 202 -25.45 -16.04 -25.95
N LYS A 203 -25.36 -17.29 -26.41
CA LYS A 203 -25.91 -18.43 -25.70
C LYS A 203 -25.12 -18.68 -24.42
N THR A 204 -25.77 -18.66 -23.27
CA THR A 204 -25.19 -19.15 -22.02
C THR A 204 -25.08 -20.67 -22.08
N LEU A 205 -23.93 -21.19 -21.69
CA LEU A 205 -23.71 -22.62 -21.52
C LEU A 205 -23.95 -22.92 -20.05
N THR A 206 -25.06 -23.58 -19.76
CA THR A 206 -25.33 -24.20 -18.45
C THR A 206 -24.47 -25.44 -18.25
#